data_AF-A0A175Y488-F1
#
_entry.id   AF-A0A175Y488-F1
#
_cell.length_a   1.000
_cell.length_b   1.000
_cell.length_c   1.000
_cell.angle_alpha   90.00
_cell.angle_beta   90.00
_cell.angle_gamma   90.00
#
_symmetry.space_group_name_H-M   'P 1'
#
loop_
_entity.id
_entity.type
_entity.pdbx_description
1 polymer ?
#
loop_
_entity_poly.entity_id
_entity_poly.type
_entity_poly.pdbx_seq_one_letter_code
_entity_poly.pdbx_strand_id
1 'polypeptide(L)'
;MATAIGRGGTRVKPWAADTYEKALSVGAVLLLAAVLTAILRGQAQWALVPGIVWAHILTILVALGLTPVILWSPRGDRRHRILGRIWTAAMLLTALLSFGIRETNGGFSFIHILSAWVVIQVPLLWYAARTHKVALHRSSVRGMVTGALLIAGFFTFPFGRLLGRWLFG
;
A
#
# COMPACT_ATOMS: atom_id res chain seq x y z
N MET A 1 55.69 21.05 6.35
CA MET A 1 54.72 20.63 7.37
C MET A 1 53.36 20.46 6.72
N ALA A 2 52.90 19.22 6.58
CA ALA A 2 51.58 18.88 6.05
C ALA A 2 50.60 18.69 7.20
N THR A 3 49.44 19.33 7.16
CA THR A 3 48.19 18.75 7.68
C THR A 3 46.98 19.51 7.13
N ALA A 4 46.37 18.94 6.10
CA ALA A 4 45.01 19.22 5.68
C ALA A 4 44.10 18.15 6.29
N ILE A 5 43.11 18.53 7.09
CA ILE A 5 41.95 17.66 7.38
C ILE A 5 40.69 18.53 7.46
N GLY A 6 40.15 18.88 6.30
CA GLY A 6 38.75 19.31 6.18
C GLY A 6 37.86 18.06 6.17
N ARG A 7 37.29 17.69 7.32
CA ARG A 7 36.21 16.69 7.38
C ARG A 7 34.88 17.34 7.00
N GLY A 8 34.73 17.68 5.72
CA GLY A 8 33.46 18.08 5.11
C GLY A 8 32.67 16.86 4.67
N GLY A 9 32.16 16.07 5.62
CA GLY A 9 31.20 15.01 5.30
C GLY A 9 29.89 15.64 4.84
N THR A 10 29.64 15.69 3.53
CA THR A 10 28.37 16.13 2.97
C THR A 10 27.27 15.18 3.43
N ARG A 11 26.51 15.59 4.45
CA ARG A 11 25.33 14.86 4.92
C ARG A 11 24.31 14.90 3.77
N VAL A 12 24.29 13.86 2.94
CA VAL A 12 23.39 13.75 1.77
C VAL A 12 21.96 13.96 2.27
N LYS A 13 21.30 15.00 1.75
CA LYS A 13 19.94 15.38 2.16
C LYS A 13 19.00 14.20 1.88
N PRO A 14 18.21 13.72 2.87
CA PRO A 14 17.19 12.72 2.61
C PRO A 14 16.25 13.22 1.51
N TRP A 15 15.91 12.37 0.55
CA TRP A 15 15.03 12.73 -0.56
C TRP A 15 13.63 13.05 -0.01
N ALA A 16 13.29 14.34 0.04
CA ALA A 16 11.99 14.82 0.51
C ALA A 16 10.85 14.27 -0.37
N ALA A 17 9.67 14.09 0.23
CA ALA A 17 8.48 13.72 -0.51
C ALA A 17 8.08 14.84 -1.47
N ASP A 18 7.87 14.51 -2.75
CA ASP A 18 7.35 15.47 -3.72
C ASP A 18 5.83 15.61 -3.65
N THR A 19 5.28 16.56 -4.41
CA THR A 19 3.84 16.85 -4.45
C THR A 19 3.00 15.61 -4.76
N TYR A 20 3.50 14.73 -5.63
CA TYR A 20 2.80 13.51 -5.97
C TYR A 20 2.73 12.55 -4.78
N GLU A 21 3.84 12.32 -4.08
CA GLU A 21 3.85 11.46 -2.88
C GLU A 21 3.01 12.04 -1.74
N LYS A 22 2.93 13.38 -1.62
CA LYS A 22 2.00 14.04 -0.70
C LYS A 22 0.56 13.76 -1.07
N ALA A 23 0.20 13.88 -2.35
CA ALA A 23 -1.14 13.56 -2.83
C ALA A 23 -1.50 12.09 -2.58
N LEU A 24 -0.57 11.16 -2.84
CA LEU A 24 -0.75 9.74 -2.52
C LEU A 24 -0.96 9.49 -1.03
N SER A 25 -0.23 10.21 -0.16
CA SER A 25 -0.37 10.10 1.29
C SER A 25 -1.76 10.57 1.75
N VAL A 26 -2.23 11.71 1.23
CA VAL A 26 -3.58 12.22 1.52
C VAL A 26 -4.64 11.25 1.02
N GLY A 27 -4.51 10.76 -0.21
CA GLY A 27 -5.42 9.75 -0.77
C GLY A 27 -5.48 8.48 0.08
N ALA A 28 -4.33 7.99 0.57
CA ALA A 28 -4.26 6.82 1.42
C ALA A 28 -4.94 7.05 2.78
N VAL A 29 -4.76 8.23 3.38
CA VAL A 29 -5.43 8.60 4.64
C VAL A 29 -6.94 8.72 4.45
N LEU A 30 -7.40 9.38 3.39
CA LEU A 30 -8.83 9.51 3.08
C LEU A 30 -9.48 8.14 2.85
N LEU A 31 -8.82 7.29 2.06
CA LEU A 31 -9.28 5.93 1.80
C LEU A 31 -9.31 5.09 3.08
N LEU A 32 -8.27 5.18 3.92
CA LEU A 32 -8.23 4.49 5.21
C LEU A 32 -9.40 4.93 6.11
N ALA A 33 -9.66 6.24 6.21
CA ALA A 33 -10.77 6.76 6.98
C ALA A 33 -12.13 6.26 6.45
N ALA A 34 -12.32 6.23 5.13
CA ALA A 34 -13.53 5.71 4.51
C ALA A 34 -13.73 4.21 4.81
N VAL A 35 -12.67 3.40 4.70
CA VAL A 35 -12.72 1.96 5.02
C VAL A 35 -13.04 1.73 6.50
N LEU A 36 -12.38 2.46 7.41
CA LEU A 36 -12.64 2.35 8.85
C LEU A 36 -14.10 2.74 9.18
N THR A 37 -14.60 3.81 8.58
CA THR A 37 -16.00 4.24 8.73
C THR A 37 -16.96 3.17 8.23
N ALA A 38 -16.70 2.57 7.07
CA ALA A 38 -17.49 1.48 6.53
C ALA A 38 -17.51 0.27 7.47
N ILE A 39 -16.35 -0.15 8.01
CA ILE A 39 -16.24 -1.28 8.94
C ILE A 39 -17.06 -1.03 10.20
N LEU A 40 -16.97 0.19 10.78
CA LEU A 40 -17.73 0.57 11.97
C LEU A 40 -19.24 0.57 11.71
N ARG A 41 -19.70 1.12 10.58
CA ARG A 41 -21.12 1.08 10.20
C ARG A 41 -21.63 -0.34 9.97
N GLY A 42 -20.77 -1.23 9.46
CA GLY A 42 -21.07 -2.63 9.18
C GLY A 42 -21.11 -3.58 10.38
N GLN A 43 -20.93 -3.08 11.61
CA GLN A 43 -20.78 -3.89 12.83
C GLN A 43 -21.83 -4.99 13.03
N ALA A 44 -23.08 -4.74 12.64
CA ALA A 44 -24.17 -5.72 12.75
C ALA A 44 -23.96 -6.96 11.87
N GLN A 45 -23.14 -6.87 10.81
CA GLN A 45 -22.97 -7.91 9.80
C GLN A 45 -21.61 -8.62 9.90
N TRP A 46 -20.75 -8.26 10.86
CA TRP A 46 -19.39 -8.81 10.96
C TRP A 46 -19.36 -10.34 11.04
N ALA A 47 -20.33 -10.94 11.72
CA ALA A 47 -20.45 -12.40 11.86
C ALA A 47 -20.76 -13.13 10.55
N LEU A 48 -21.29 -12.42 9.54
CA LEU A 48 -21.63 -12.97 8.22
C LEU A 48 -20.45 -12.92 7.24
N VAL A 49 -19.39 -12.18 7.58
CA VAL A 49 -18.25 -11.96 6.70
C VAL A 49 -17.27 -13.13 6.80
N PRO A 50 -16.92 -13.79 5.67
CA PRO A 50 -15.97 -14.89 5.68
C PRO A 50 -14.59 -14.47 6.21
N GLY A 51 -13.93 -15.38 6.93
CA GLY A 51 -12.61 -15.10 7.52
C GLY A 51 -11.55 -14.66 6.52
N ILE A 52 -11.59 -15.15 5.27
CA ILE A 52 -10.68 -14.72 4.20
C ILE A 52 -10.84 -13.24 3.83
N VAL A 53 -12.06 -12.71 3.90
CA VAL A 53 -12.35 -11.29 3.65
C VAL A 53 -11.78 -10.45 4.78
N TRP A 54 -11.95 -10.89 6.03
CA TRP A 54 -11.31 -10.23 7.18
C TRP A 54 -9.79 -10.24 7.09
N ALA A 55 -9.18 -11.36 6.72
CA ALA A 55 -7.74 -11.46 6.51
C ALA A 55 -7.26 -10.44 5.45
N HIS A 56 -7.99 -10.32 4.33
CA HIS A 56 -7.68 -9.36 3.28
C HIS A 56 -7.85 -7.90 3.74
N ILE A 57 -8.93 -7.60 4.50
CA ILE A 57 -9.17 -6.28 5.08
C ILE A 57 -8.02 -5.91 6.03
N LEU A 58 -7.58 -6.82 6.89
CA LEU A 58 -6.49 -6.56 7.84
C LEU A 58 -5.18 -6.25 7.12
N THR A 59 -4.82 -7.01 6.08
CA THR A 59 -3.59 -6.78 5.33
C THR A 59 -3.62 -5.46 4.58
N ILE A 60 -4.76 -5.07 4.00
CA ILE A 60 -4.88 -3.78 3.30
C ILE A 60 -4.92 -2.59 4.25
N LEU A 61 -5.49 -2.73 5.46
CA LEU A 61 -5.43 -1.70 6.50
C LEU A 61 -3.98 -1.42 6.94
N VAL A 62 -3.16 -2.46 7.11
CA VAL A 62 -1.73 -2.30 7.40
C VAL A 62 -1.02 -1.58 6.24
N ALA A 63 -1.27 -2.00 4.99
CA ALA A 63 -0.67 -1.36 3.83
C ALA A 63 -1.07 0.12 3.71
N LEU A 64 -2.35 0.44 3.89
CA LEU A 64 -2.88 1.82 3.85
C LEU A 64 -2.31 2.68 4.98
N GLY A 65 -2.31 2.18 6.22
CA GLY A 65 -1.79 2.90 7.38
C GLY A 65 -0.29 3.17 7.29
N LEU A 66 0.49 2.22 6.74
CA LEU A 66 1.93 2.39 6.57
C LEU A 66 2.31 3.29 5.38
N THR A 67 1.44 3.44 4.38
CA THR A 67 1.72 4.24 3.18
C THR A 67 2.12 5.69 3.48
N PRO A 68 1.33 6.51 4.20
CA PRO A 68 1.72 7.89 4.51
C PRO A 68 2.99 7.94 5.37
N VAL A 69 3.14 7.01 6.31
CA VAL A 69 4.33 6.92 7.18
C VAL A 69 5.59 6.67 6.36
N ILE A 70 5.58 5.71 5.44
CA ILE A 70 6.75 5.37 4.60
C ILE A 70 7.07 6.48 3.61
N LEU A 71 6.05 7.11 3.01
CA LEU A 71 6.23 8.19 2.04
C LEU A 71 6.83 9.45 2.67
N TRP A 72 6.54 9.73 3.95
CA TRP A 72 7.09 10.89 4.67
C TRP A 72 8.37 10.58 5.46
N SER A 73 8.68 9.31 5.69
CA SER A 73 9.88 8.90 6.43
C SER A 73 11.17 9.22 5.66
N PRO A 74 12.26 9.57 6.36
CA PRO A 74 13.59 9.66 5.75
C PRO A 74 13.95 8.36 5.03
N ARG A 75 14.26 8.46 3.73
CA ARG A 75 14.49 7.27 2.90
C ARG A 75 15.82 6.62 3.22
N GLY A 76 15.83 5.29 3.22
CA GLY A 76 17.05 4.50 3.37
C GLY A 76 17.59 4.38 4.80
N ASP A 77 16.89 4.89 5.81
CA ASP A 77 17.22 4.61 7.21
C ASP A 77 16.73 3.21 7.65
N ARG A 78 17.08 2.79 8.88
CA ARG A 78 16.67 1.48 9.40
C ARG A 78 15.14 1.36 9.50
N ARG A 79 14.44 2.45 9.87
CA ARG A 79 12.99 2.47 10.04
C ARG A 79 12.27 2.29 8.71
N HIS A 80 12.63 3.05 7.68
CA HIS A 80 12.11 2.93 6.32
C HIS A 80 12.29 1.53 5.77
N ARG A 81 13.45 0.87 6.00
CA ARG A 81 13.66 -0.52 5.58
C ARG A 81 12.74 -1.51 6.30
N ILE A 82 12.50 -1.34 7.59
CA ILE A 82 11.61 -2.22 8.36
C ILE A 82 10.16 -2.02 7.92
N LEU A 83 9.70 -0.76 7.89
CA LEU A 83 8.33 -0.43 7.46
C LEU A 83 8.08 -0.87 6.01
N GLY A 84 9.05 -0.65 5.12
CA GLY A 84 8.98 -1.10 3.73
C GLY A 84 8.86 -2.62 3.59
N ARG A 85 9.52 -3.42 4.45
CA ARG A 85 9.36 -4.88 4.47
C ARG A 85 7.96 -5.29 4.90
N ILE A 86 7.45 -4.70 5.98
CA ILE A 86 6.10 -4.98 6.49
C ILE A 86 5.06 -4.61 5.43
N TRP A 87 5.19 -3.42 4.84
CA TRP A 87 4.30 -2.96 3.77
C TRP A 87 4.37 -3.87 2.54
N THR A 88 5.56 -4.29 2.12
CA THR A 88 5.72 -5.20 0.97
C THR A 88 5.08 -6.57 1.23
N ALA A 89 5.25 -7.12 2.44
CA ALA A 89 4.61 -8.37 2.83
C ALA A 89 3.07 -8.22 2.89
N ALA A 90 2.58 -7.11 3.44
CA ALA A 90 1.15 -6.80 3.47
C ALA A 90 0.55 -6.68 2.06
N MET A 91 1.23 -6.01 1.13
CA MET A 91 0.82 -5.91 -0.27
C MET A 91 0.74 -7.28 -0.96
N LEU A 92 1.76 -8.13 -0.76
CA LEU A 92 1.78 -9.47 -1.33
C LEU A 92 0.65 -10.34 -0.76
N LEU A 93 0.47 -10.35 0.56
CA LEU A 93 -0.61 -11.10 1.20
C LEU A 93 -1.99 -10.61 0.75
N THR A 94 -2.19 -9.29 0.64
CA THR A 94 -3.43 -8.70 0.14
C THR A 94 -3.74 -9.19 -1.27
N ALA A 95 -2.75 -9.17 -2.17
CA ALA A 95 -2.90 -9.65 -3.54
C ALA A 95 -3.21 -11.16 -3.59
N LEU A 96 -2.51 -11.98 -2.81
CA LEU A 96 -2.76 -13.43 -2.73
C LEU A 96 -4.17 -13.75 -2.21
N LEU A 97 -4.58 -13.10 -1.12
CA LEU A 97 -5.91 -13.28 -0.53
C LEU A 97 -7.02 -12.87 -1.49
N SER A 98 -6.80 -11.84 -2.30
CA SER A 98 -7.80 -11.36 -3.26
C SER A 98 -8.18 -12.42 -4.31
N PHE A 99 -7.27 -13.33 -4.69
CA PHE A 99 -7.59 -14.42 -5.63
C PHE A 99 -8.56 -15.45 -5.03
N GLY A 100 -8.59 -15.56 -3.70
CA GLY A 100 -9.56 -16.39 -2.98
C GLY A 100 -10.93 -15.71 -2.81
N ILE A 101 -10.99 -14.39 -2.95
CA ILE A 101 -12.23 -13.60 -2.88
C ILE A 101 -12.83 -13.54 -4.28
N ARG A 102 -13.60 -14.57 -4.63
CA ARG A 102 -14.34 -14.60 -5.90
C ARG A 102 -15.64 -13.81 -5.79
N GLU A 103 -15.93 -13.02 -6.82
CA GLU A 103 -17.24 -12.39 -6.98
C GLU A 103 -18.33 -13.46 -7.07
N THR A 104 -19.56 -13.11 -6.68
CA THR A 104 -20.75 -13.98 -6.72
C THR A 104 -21.04 -14.55 -8.11
N ASN A 105 -20.50 -13.96 -9.19
CA ASN A 105 -20.67 -14.41 -10.57
C ASN A 105 -19.50 -15.29 -11.09
N GLY A 106 -18.52 -15.65 -10.27
CA GLY A 106 -17.41 -16.55 -10.63
C GLY A 106 -16.40 -16.00 -11.64
N GLY A 107 -16.59 -14.79 -12.18
CA GLY A 107 -15.71 -14.16 -13.15
C GLY A 107 -14.51 -13.43 -12.52
N PHE A 108 -13.40 -13.37 -13.26
CA PHE A 108 -12.27 -12.52 -12.92
C PHE A 108 -12.67 -11.04 -13.04
N SER A 109 -12.64 -10.32 -11.93
CA SER A 109 -12.86 -8.87 -11.90
C SER A 109 -11.56 -8.12 -12.22
N PHE A 110 -11.67 -6.83 -12.57
CA PHE A 110 -10.51 -5.94 -12.77
C PHE A 110 -9.52 -5.97 -11.59
N ILE A 111 -10.01 -6.22 -10.37
CA ILE A 111 -9.21 -6.33 -9.15
C ILE A 111 -8.24 -7.53 -9.23
N HIS A 112 -8.62 -8.64 -9.87
CA HIS A 112 -7.74 -9.80 -10.03
C HIS A 112 -6.55 -9.51 -10.95
N ILE A 113 -6.76 -8.70 -12.00
CA ILE A 113 -5.70 -8.25 -12.89
C ILE A 113 -4.71 -7.37 -12.10
N LEU A 114 -5.24 -6.45 -11.29
CA LEU A 114 -4.40 -5.63 -10.40
C LEU A 114 -3.62 -6.50 -9.40
N SER A 115 -4.23 -7.54 -8.83
CA SER A 115 -3.55 -8.46 -7.92
C SER A 115 -2.44 -9.26 -8.59
N ALA A 116 -2.66 -9.75 -9.80
CA ALA A 116 -1.61 -10.42 -10.58
C ALA A 116 -0.44 -9.47 -10.85
N TRP A 117 -0.75 -8.22 -11.18
CA TRP A 117 0.26 -7.18 -11.35
C TRP A 117 1.04 -6.89 -10.06
N VAL A 118 0.39 -6.84 -8.89
CA VAL A 118 1.07 -6.67 -7.59
C VAL A 118 2.03 -7.83 -7.30
N VAL A 119 1.60 -9.08 -7.54
CA VAL A 119 2.44 -10.26 -7.32
C VAL A 119 3.73 -10.19 -8.14
N ILE A 120 3.68 -9.62 -9.35
CA ILE A 120 4.85 -9.40 -10.20
C ILE A 120 5.68 -8.20 -9.72
N GLN A 121 5.03 -7.12 -9.29
CA GLN A 121 5.71 -5.89 -8.86
C GLN A 121 6.43 -6.00 -7.52
N VAL A 122 5.96 -6.86 -6.61
CA VAL A 122 6.60 -7.04 -5.29
C VAL A 122 8.05 -7.54 -5.43
N PRO A 123 8.35 -8.61 -6.20
CA PRO A 123 9.73 -9.03 -6.47
C PRO A 123 10.58 -7.94 -7.14
N LEU A 124 10.01 -7.18 -8.09
CA LEU A 124 10.71 -6.09 -8.77
C LEU A 124 11.07 -4.96 -7.81
N LEU A 125 10.14 -4.57 -6.94
CA LEU A 125 10.37 -3.60 -5.87
C LEU A 125 11.47 -4.06 -4.94
N TRP A 126 11.45 -5.33 -4.54
CA TRP A 126 12.44 -5.91 -3.65
C TRP A 126 13.83 -5.95 -4.28
N TYR A 127 13.90 -6.40 -5.53
CA TYR A 127 15.14 -6.41 -6.31
C TYR A 127 15.71 -5.00 -6.48
N ALA A 128 14.87 -4.02 -6.81
CA ALA A 128 15.28 -2.61 -6.94
C ALA A 128 15.80 -2.05 -5.61
N ALA A 129 15.18 -2.42 -4.48
CA ALA A 129 15.65 -2.04 -3.15
C ALA A 129 17.01 -2.66 -2.81
N ARG A 130 17.23 -3.94 -3.16
CA ARG A 130 18.50 -4.67 -2.92
C ARG A 130 19.65 -4.20 -3.80
N THR A 131 19.35 -3.80 -5.03
CA THR A 131 20.34 -3.31 -6.01
C THR A 131 20.54 -1.81 -5.97
N HIS A 132 19.96 -1.12 -4.97
CA HIS A 132 20.05 0.33 -4.81
C HIS A 132 19.57 1.13 -6.04
N LYS A 133 18.67 0.54 -6.86
CA LYS A 133 18.03 1.20 -8.00
C LYS A 133 16.89 2.09 -7.51
N VAL A 134 17.23 3.24 -6.92
CA VAL A 134 16.29 4.14 -6.23
C VAL A 134 15.14 4.61 -7.13
N ALA A 135 15.42 4.95 -8.39
CA ALA A 135 14.40 5.41 -9.33
C ALA A 135 13.34 4.33 -9.59
N LEU A 136 13.78 3.08 -9.84
CA LEU A 136 12.89 1.94 -10.04
C LEU A 136 12.13 1.57 -8.77
N HIS A 137 12.79 1.58 -7.61
CA HIS A 137 12.12 1.34 -6.34
C HIS A 137 11.00 2.37 -6.10
N ARG A 138 11.29 3.65 -6.33
CA ARG A 138 10.34 4.75 -6.14
C ARG A 138 9.17 4.66 -7.12
N SER A 139 9.42 4.37 -8.40
CA SER A 139 8.35 4.21 -9.39
C SER A 139 7.46 2.99 -9.08
N SER A 140 8.04 1.88 -8.63
CA SER A 140 7.28 0.69 -8.23
C SER A 140 6.40 0.93 -7.01
N VAL A 141 6.93 1.59 -5.96
CA VAL A 141 6.12 1.99 -4.78
C VAL A 141 4.95 2.87 -5.21
N ARG A 142 5.23 3.93 -5.99
CA ARG A 142 4.21 4.86 -6.47
C ARG A 142 3.13 4.17 -7.29
N GLY A 143 3.53 3.35 -8.26
CA GLY A 143 2.59 2.59 -9.07
C GLY A 143 1.70 1.71 -8.21
N MET A 144 2.26 1.03 -7.21
CA MET A 144 1.49 0.16 -6.34
C MET A 144 0.54 0.92 -5.42
N VAL A 145 0.96 2.06 -4.86
CA VAL A 145 0.05 2.91 -4.08
C VAL A 145 -1.08 3.43 -4.96
N THR A 146 -0.78 3.96 -6.14
CA THR A 146 -1.81 4.50 -7.05
C THR A 146 -2.75 3.41 -7.56
N GLY A 147 -2.22 2.34 -8.12
CA GLY A 147 -3.03 1.28 -8.74
C GLY A 147 -3.66 0.34 -7.71
N ALA A 148 -2.82 -0.29 -6.90
CA ALA A 148 -3.25 -1.39 -6.05
C ALA A 148 -3.82 -0.95 -4.69
N LEU A 149 -3.59 0.29 -4.24
CA LEU A 149 -4.27 0.83 -3.06
C LEU A 149 -5.39 1.79 -3.45
N LEU A 150 -5.09 2.89 -4.16
CA LEU A 150 -6.08 3.94 -4.39
C LEU A 150 -7.14 3.54 -5.42
N ILE A 151 -6.72 3.08 -6.62
CA ILE A 151 -7.66 2.66 -7.66
C ILE A 151 -8.41 1.40 -7.21
N ALA A 152 -7.72 0.37 -6.70
CA ALA A 152 -8.38 -0.81 -6.18
C ALA A 152 -9.33 -0.48 -5.02
N GLY A 153 -8.92 0.38 -4.10
CA GLY A 153 -9.72 0.88 -2.98
C GLY A 153 -10.97 1.60 -3.45
N PHE A 154 -10.86 2.47 -4.47
CA PHE A 154 -12.04 3.08 -5.09
C PHE A 154 -13.02 2.03 -5.59
N PHE A 155 -12.54 0.99 -6.28
CA PHE A 155 -13.39 -0.09 -6.76
C PHE A 155 -14.02 -0.95 -5.67
N THR A 156 -13.65 -0.81 -4.39
CA THR A 156 -14.27 -1.57 -3.29
C THR A 156 -15.64 -1.03 -2.83
N PHE A 157 -16.01 0.21 -3.19
CA PHE A 157 -17.27 0.83 -2.76
C PHE A 157 -18.41 0.76 -3.79
N PRO A 158 -18.22 1.01 -5.10
CA PRO A 158 -19.30 0.94 -6.08
C PRO A 158 -19.81 -0.50 -6.31
N PHE A 159 -20.83 -0.63 -7.16
CA PHE A 159 -21.38 -1.92 -7.62
C PHE A 159 -22.01 -2.78 -6.51
N GLY A 160 -22.47 -2.15 -5.42
CA GLY A 160 -23.11 -2.86 -4.32
C GLY A 160 -22.16 -3.86 -3.64
N ARG A 161 -20.86 -3.55 -3.56
CA ARG A 161 -19.87 -4.31 -2.79
C ARG A 161 -20.06 -4.12 -1.29
N LEU A 162 -19.53 -5.05 -0.48
CA LEU A 162 -19.70 -5.09 0.97
C LEU A 162 -19.40 -3.75 1.66
N LEU A 163 -18.19 -3.21 1.47
CA LEU A 163 -17.78 -1.94 2.10
C LEU A 163 -18.61 -0.75 1.61
N GLY A 164 -19.02 -0.76 0.34
CA GLY A 164 -19.94 0.26 -0.20
C GLY A 164 -21.32 0.23 0.44
N ARG A 165 -21.88 -0.98 0.62
CA ARG A 165 -23.17 -1.16 1.29
C ARG A 165 -23.11 -0.68 2.73
N TRP A 166 -22.02 -0.94 3.45
CA TRP A 166 -21.86 -0.46 4.82
C TRP A 166 -21.64 1.05 4.89
N LEU A 167 -20.96 1.65 3.90
CA LEU A 167 -20.65 3.08 3.92
C LEU A 167 -21.82 3.97 3.49
N PHE A 168 -22.63 3.52 2.54
CA PHE A 168 -23.69 4.33 1.93
C PHE A 168 -25.12 3.84 2.24
N GLY A 169 -25.28 2.62 2.74
CA GLY A 169 -26.54 2.10 3.27
C GLY A 169 -26.72 2.46 4.74
#